data_AF-A0A372DN54-F1
#
_entry.id   AF-A0A372DN54-F1
#
_cell.length_a   1.000
_cell.length_b   1.000
_cell.length_c   1.000
_cell.angle_alpha   90.00
_cell.angle_beta   90.00
_cell.angle_gamma   90.00
#
_symmetry.space_group_name_H-M   'P 1'
#
loop_
_entity.id
_entity.type
_entity.pdbx_description
1 polymer ?
#
loop_
_entity_poly.entity_id
_entity_poly.type
_entity_poly.pdbx_seq_one_letter_code
_entity_poly.pdbx_strand_id
1 'polypeptide(L)' 'MGCYSLDLRQKIVEAYEKGDTSIRKVAKQFSISPDTVRRLLNLYRSTGSLVPKKCGTKR' A
#
# COMPACT_ATOMS: atom_id res chain seq x y z
N MET A 1 -9.90 13.93 3.45
CA MET A 1 -8.60 13.35 3.05
C MET A 1 -8.86 12.13 2.20
N GLY A 2 -8.54 12.21 0.91
CA GLY A 2 -8.87 11.19 -0.08
C GLY A 2 -8.31 9.82 0.31
N CYS A 3 -9.14 8.79 0.28
CA CYS A 3 -8.67 7.42 0.43
C CYS A 3 -7.65 7.16 -0.68
N TYR A 4 -6.40 6.86 -0.32
CA TYR A 4 -5.44 6.34 -1.31
C TYR A 4 -6.11 5.20 -2.07
N SER A 5 -6.26 5.38 -3.38
CA SER A 5 -6.93 4.43 -4.26
C SER A 5 -6.36 3.03 -4.05
N LEU A 6 -7.25 2.05 -4.07
CA LEU A 6 -6.90 0.62 -4.00
C LEU A 6 -5.77 0.25 -4.96
N ASP A 7 -5.83 0.80 -6.16
CA ASP A 7 -4.83 0.66 -7.21
C ASP A 7 -3.41 1.06 -6.75
N LEU A 8 -3.27 2.20 -6.07
CA LEU A 8 -1.97 2.69 -5.61
C LEU A 8 -1.37 1.77 -4.54
N ARG A 9 -2.21 1.23 -3.65
CA ARG A 9 -1.77 0.28 -2.62
C ARG A 9 -1.34 -1.06 -3.22
N GLN A 10 -2.09 -1.55 -4.20
CA GLN A 10 -1.74 -2.78 -4.93
C GLN A 10 -0.43 -2.61 -5.70
N LYS A 11 -0.25 -1.50 -6.42
CA LYS A 11 1.00 -1.21 -7.15
C LYS A 11 2.23 -1.15 -6.25
N ILE A 12 2.10 -0.63 -5.03
CA ILE A 12 3.20 -0.59 -4.04
C ILE A 12 3.60 -2.01 -3.62
N VAL A 13 2.63 -2.86 -3.30
CA VAL A 13 2.91 -4.23 -2.87
C VAL A 13 3.41 -5.08 -4.02
N GLU A 14 2.85 -4.92 -5.21
CA GLU A 14 3.34 -5.61 -6.40
C GLU A 14 4.77 -5.19 -6.76
N ALA A 15 5.10 -3.90 -6.66
CA ALA A 15 6.47 -3.41 -6.85
C ALA A 15 7.46 -3.95 -5.80
N TYR A 16 6.98 -4.21 -4.58
CA TYR A 16 7.77 -4.84 -3.52
C TYR A 16 7.95 -6.35 -3.76
N GLU A 17 6.88 -7.08 -4.10
CA GLU A 17 6.90 -8.53 -4.40
C GLU A 17 7.70 -8.86 -5.65
N LYS A 18 7.73 -7.97 -6.64
CA LYS A 18 8.57 -8.10 -7.85
C LYS A 18 10.08 -8.13 -7.55
N GLY A 19 10.51 -7.86 -6.32
CA GLY A 19 11.78 -8.34 -5.80
C GLY A 19 12.98 -7.39 -5.91
N ASP A 20 12.89 -6.27 -6.64
CA ASP A 20 14.08 -5.43 -6.90
C ASP A 20 14.20 -4.17 -6.01
N THR A 21 13.25 -3.91 -5.11
CA THR A 21 13.21 -2.64 -4.38
C THR A 21 12.91 -2.76 -2.88
N SER A 22 13.81 -2.21 -2.05
CA SER A 22 13.59 -2.07 -0.61
C SER A 22 12.45 -1.09 -0.31
N ILE A 23 11.80 -1.23 0.85
CA ILE A 23 10.71 -0.35 1.34
C ILE A 23 10.99 1.14 1.10
N ARG A 24 12.22 1.60 1.36
CA ARG A 24 12.64 3.00 1.16
C ARG A 24 12.72 3.40 -0.31
N LYS A 25 13.13 2.51 -1.21
CA LYS A 25 13.16 2.74 -2.67
C LYS A 25 11.74 2.86 -3.21
N VAL A 26 10.85 1.94 -2.82
CA VAL A 26 9.42 1.99 -3.16
C VAL A 26 8.79 3.29 -2.66
N ALA A 27 9.04 3.64 -1.40
CA ALA A 27 8.56 4.90 -0.82
C ALA A 27 8.99 6.13 -1.65
N LYS A 28 10.26 6.17 -2.08
CA LYS A 28 10.79 7.25 -2.91
C LYS A 28 10.20 7.26 -4.33
N GLN A 29 10.00 6.10 -4.93
CA GLN A 29 9.45 5.97 -6.29
C GLN A 29 7.99 6.43 -6.38
N PHE A 30 7.20 6.15 -5.35
CA PHE A 30 5.79 6.55 -5.28
C PHE A 30 5.58 7.88 -4.52
N SER A 31 6.65 8.54 -4.06
CA SER A 31 6.61 9.76 -3.25
C SER A 31 5.71 9.65 -2.01
N ILE A 32 5.81 8.53 -1.29
CA ILE A 32 5.02 8.23 -0.09
C ILE A 32 5.95 8.05 1.11
N SER A 33 5.44 8.32 2.30
CA SER A 33 6.16 8.02 3.54
C SER A 33 6.48 6.52 3.66
N PRO A 34 7.70 6.16 4.11
CA PRO A 34 8.10 4.77 4.32
C PRO A 34 7.23 4.08 5.38
N ASP A 35 6.69 4.83 6.33
CA ASP A 35 5.75 4.35 7.34
C ASP A 35 4.44 3.86 6.72
N THR A 36 3.96 4.51 5.67
CA THR A 36 2.77 4.09 4.92
C THR A 36 2.99 2.76 4.23
N VAL A 37 4.17 2.59 3.60
CA VAL A 37 4.56 1.32 2.96
C VAL A 37 4.69 0.22 4.01
N ARG A 38 5.35 0.48 5.14
CA ARG A 38 5.46 -0.48 6.25
C ARG A 38 4.09 -0.89 6.79
N ARG A 39 3.18 0.07 6.95
CA ARG A 39 1.82 -0.17 7.42
C ARG A 39 1.03 -1.03 6.43
N LEU A 40 1.15 -0.76 5.12
CA LEU A 40 0.53 -1.56 4.06
C LEU A 40 1.04 -3.00 4.05
N LEU A 41 2.36 -3.20 4.17
CA LEU A 41 2.96 -4.54 4.22
C LEU A 41 2.51 -5.31 5.46
N ASN A 42 2.48 -4.68 6.63
CA ASN A 42 1.97 -5.32 7.86
C ASN A 42 0.49 -5.74 7.70
N LEU A 43 -0.32 -4.91 7.06
CA LEU A 43 -1.73 -5.18 6.80
C LEU A 43 -1.89 -6.32 5.78
N TYR A 44 -1.07 -6.33 4.73
CA TYR A 44 -1.02 -7.44 3.77
C TYR A 44 -0.65 -8.76 4.45
N ARG A 45 0.37 -8.75 5.31
CA ARG A 45 0.84 -9.94 6.02
C ARG A 45 -0.16 -10.44 7.06
N SER A 46 -0.90 -9.54 7.70
CA SER A 46 -1.87 -9.88 8.74
C SER A 46 -3.24 -10.29 8.19
N THR A 47 -3.65 -9.76 7.04
CA THR A 47 -5.03 -9.87 6.54
C THR A 47 -5.11 -10.51 5.16
N GLY A 48 -3.98 -10.70 4.46
CA GLY A 48 -3.92 -11.15 3.07
C GLY A 48 -4.59 -10.19 2.08
N SER A 49 -5.02 -9.02 2.55
CA SER A 49 -5.93 -8.14 1.81
C SER A 49 -5.45 -6.70 1.90
N LEU A 50 -5.19 -6.10 0.74
CA LEU A 50 -4.87 -4.67 0.59
C LEU A 50 -6.14 -3.81 0.51
N VAL A 51 -7.30 -4.45 0.62
CA VAL A 51 -8.59 -3.81 0.50
C VAL A 51 -8.80 -2.95 1.74
N PRO A 52 -9.10 -1.64 1.59
CA PRO A 52 -9.55 -0.86 2.73
C PRO A 52 -10.72 -1.59 3.35
N LYS A 53 -10.74 -1.73 4.69
CA LYS A 53 -12.00 -2.02 5.40
C LYS A 53 -13.04 -1.08 4.81
N LYS A 54 -14.06 -1.65 4.15
CA LYS A 54 -15.01 -0.96 3.26
C LYS A 54 -15.13 0.51 3.66
N CYS A 55 -14.54 1.41 2.88
CA CYS A 55 -14.85 2.83 3.01
C CYS A 55 -16.33 2.92 2.67
N GLY A 56 -17.17 3.09 3.71
CA GLY A 56 -18.61 3.07 3.57
C GLY A 56 -18.99 3.96 2.41
N THR A 57 -19.58 3.38 1.38
CA THR A 57 -20.23 4.11 0.31
C THR A 57 -21.33 4.92 0.98
N LYS A 58 -21.07 6.19 1.26
CA LYS A 58 -22.16 7.14 1.50
C LYS A 58 -22.75 7.40 0.12
N ARG A 59 -23.90 6.78 -0.11
CA ARG A 59 -24.78 7.06 -1.24
C ARG A 59 -25.48 8.40 -0.99
#